data_AF-A0AA97KZ34-F1
#
_entry.id   AF-A0AA97KZ34-F1
#
_cell.length_a   1.000
_cell.length_b   1.000
_cell.length_c   1.000
_cell.angle_alpha   90.00
_cell.angle_beta   90.00
_cell.angle_gamma   90.00
#
_symmetry.space_group_name_H-M   'P 1'
#
loop_
_entity.id
_entity.type
_entity.pdbx_description
1 polymer ?
#
loop_
_entity_poly.entity_id
_entity_poly.type
_entity_poly.pdbx_seq_one_letter_code
_entity_poly.pdbx_strand_id
1 'polypeptide(L)'
;MGGQGQFRQTLFLTLVVVLALEPGPAQSCLQCDPNFAVRFASYAPRLSRKSWGPGDVPAAGRRLRGWAQDTLREMRLEVPAEITFEELRKIAAKIYGKLDNLFEVKMYKPGVLPETLRSIFQEQVSMLRDSIIESRVKCERHCGINWYEAISCETCNLTKPSCFGYNCESSKEWEGALKSLYSYITDLQK
;
A
#
# COMPACT_ATOMS: atom_id res chain seq x y z
N MET A 1 -20.41 60.42 -34.48
CA MET A 1 -19.57 59.22 -34.68
C MET A 1 -19.08 58.81 -33.28
N GLY A 2 -19.84 58.06 -32.47
CA GLY A 2 -20.02 56.59 -32.52
C GLY A 2 -18.67 55.88 -32.35
N GLY A 3 -18.33 55.04 -31.37
CA GLY A 3 -18.97 54.38 -30.21
C GLY A 3 -17.83 53.79 -29.33
N GLN A 4 -17.94 53.80 -28.00
CA GLN A 4 -18.32 52.65 -27.14
C GLN A 4 -17.18 51.66 -26.81
N GLY A 5 -16.96 51.38 -25.51
CA GLY A 5 -16.08 50.32 -24.99
C GLY A 5 -15.27 50.74 -23.76
N GLN A 6 -15.89 51.10 -22.63
CA GLN A 6 -16.38 50.22 -21.57
C GLN A 6 -15.26 49.61 -20.69
N PHE A 7 -15.19 50.16 -19.47
CA PHE A 7 -14.53 49.61 -18.29
C PHE A 7 -14.75 48.10 -18.16
N ARG A 8 -13.68 47.35 -17.88
CA ARG A 8 -13.75 46.03 -17.25
C ARG A 8 -12.70 45.91 -16.15
N GLN A 9 -13.17 46.16 -14.93
CA GLN A 9 -12.64 45.50 -13.73
C GLN A 9 -12.76 44.00 -13.92
N THR A 10 -11.70 43.23 -13.64
CA THR A 10 -11.89 41.89 -13.08
C THR A 10 -10.68 41.52 -12.22
N LEU A 11 -10.95 41.32 -10.93
CA LEU A 11 -10.06 40.67 -9.97
C LEU A 11 -9.54 39.36 -10.55
N PHE A 12 -8.23 39.14 -10.55
CA PHE A 12 -7.69 37.78 -10.57
C PHE A 12 -7.36 37.38 -9.14
N LEU A 13 -8.31 36.59 -8.61
CA LEU A 13 -8.28 35.92 -7.32
C LEU A 13 -6.95 35.20 -7.09
N THR A 14 -6.31 35.52 -5.98
CA THR A 14 -5.29 34.69 -5.32
C THR A 14 -5.89 33.33 -5.00
N LEU A 15 -5.49 32.30 -5.74
CA LEU A 15 -5.84 30.92 -5.43
C LEU A 15 -5.00 30.46 -4.23
N VAL A 16 -5.49 30.70 -3.02
CA VAL A 16 -4.99 29.99 -1.83
C VAL A 16 -5.53 28.56 -1.94
N VAL A 17 -4.70 27.66 -2.47
CA VAL A 17 -4.96 26.22 -2.39
C VAL A 17 -4.72 25.81 -0.94
N VAL A 18 -5.74 25.93 -0.11
CA VAL A 18 -5.83 25.14 1.12
C VAL A 18 -6.03 23.71 0.64
N LEU A 19 -4.95 22.92 0.64
CA LEU A 19 -5.06 21.46 0.57
C LEU A 19 -5.78 21.05 1.85
N ALA A 20 -7.10 20.97 1.75
CA ALA A 20 -7.92 20.27 2.71
C ALA A 20 -7.34 18.86 2.87
N LEU A 21 -7.37 18.35 4.10
CA LEU A 21 -7.16 16.95 4.42
C LEU A 21 -8.21 16.10 3.67
N GLU A 22 -8.03 15.93 2.37
CA GLU A 22 -8.63 14.81 1.68
C GLU A 22 -7.84 13.58 2.13
N PRO A 23 -8.53 12.46 2.46
CA PRO A 23 -7.82 11.19 2.56
C PRO A 23 -7.08 11.02 1.24
N GLY A 24 -5.74 11.06 1.29
CA GLY A 24 -4.90 10.88 0.11
C GLY A 24 -5.39 9.64 -0.65
N PRO A 25 -5.26 9.62 -1.99
CA PRO A 25 -5.79 8.54 -2.81
C PRO A 25 -5.38 7.21 -2.18
N ALA A 26 -6.37 6.38 -1.81
CA ALA A 26 -6.19 5.17 -1.02
C ALA A 26 -4.87 4.48 -1.40
N GLN A 27 -3.91 4.55 -0.47
CA GLN A 27 -2.56 4.11 -0.76
C GLN A 27 -2.54 2.58 -0.71
N SER A 28 -1.60 1.95 -1.41
CA SER A 28 -1.33 0.53 -1.20
C SER A 28 -0.15 0.35 -0.26
N CYS A 29 -0.04 -0.81 0.41
CA CYS A 29 1.12 -1.11 1.25
C CYS A 29 2.43 -0.81 0.52
N LEU A 30 2.55 -1.24 -0.74
CA LEU A 30 3.75 -1.03 -1.54
C LEU A 30 4.02 0.45 -1.86
N GLN A 31 2.98 1.28 -1.97
CA GLN A 31 3.14 2.73 -2.18
C GLN A 31 3.76 3.45 -0.98
N CYS A 32 3.66 2.86 0.21
CA CYS A 32 4.31 3.39 1.39
C CYS A 32 5.84 3.19 1.36
N ASP A 33 6.37 2.39 0.44
CA ASP A 33 7.81 2.34 0.20
C ASP A 33 8.29 3.62 -0.53
N PRO A 34 9.30 4.34 0.00
CA PRO A 34 9.74 5.60 -0.57
C PRO A 34 10.21 5.53 -2.03
N ASN A 35 10.61 4.36 -2.52
CA ASN A 35 11.09 4.18 -3.89
C ASN A 35 9.97 3.85 -4.87
N PHE A 36 8.74 3.61 -4.41
CA PHE A 36 7.64 3.13 -5.25
C PHE A 36 7.42 4.04 -6.46
N ALA A 37 7.23 5.33 -6.23
CA ALA A 37 6.92 6.29 -7.29
C ALA A 37 8.04 6.35 -8.35
N VAL A 38 9.29 6.39 -7.91
CA VAL A 38 10.47 6.46 -8.79
C VAL A 38 10.61 5.16 -9.60
N ARG A 39 10.47 3.99 -8.95
CA ARG A 39 10.56 2.68 -9.59
C ARG A 39 9.47 2.50 -10.64
N PHE A 40 8.21 2.74 -10.27
CA PHE A 40 7.08 2.57 -11.19
C PHE A 40 7.08 3.56 -12.36
N ALA A 41 7.51 4.81 -12.13
CA ALA A 41 7.71 5.78 -13.21
C ALA A 41 8.78 5.32 -14.22
N SER A 42 9.80 4.57 -13.77
CA SER A 42 10.87 4.09 -14.63
C SER A 42 10.47 2.97 -15.60
N TYR A 43 9.37 2.25 -15.32
CA TYR A 43 8.91 1.11 -16.14
C TYR A 43 8.09 1.56 -17.35
N ALA A 44 7.29 2.62 -17.22
CA ALA A 44 6.42 3.09 -18.31
C ALA A 44 7.18 3.42 -19.61
N PRO A 45 8.34 4.13 -19.58
CA PRO A 45 9.14 4.36 -20.79
C PRO A 45 9.70 3.10 -21.45
N ARG A 46 9.79 1.97 -20.71
CA ARG A 46 10.32 0.69 -21.22
C ARG A 46 9.26 -0.15 -21.95
N LEU A 47 7.99 0.26 -21.90
CA LEU A 47 6.89 -0.34 -22.63
C LEU A 47 6.90 0.10 -24.11
N SER A 48 7.77 -0.51 -24.92
CA SER A 48 7.83 -0.24 -26.36
C SER A 48 7.01 -1.28 -27.16
N ARG A 49 6.24 -0.81 -28.16
CA ARG A 49 5.53 -1.70 -29.10
C ARG A 49 6.49 -2.59 -29.90
N LYS A 50 7.71 -2.10 -30.13
CA LYS A 50 8.76 -2.85 -30.84
C LYS A 50 9.27 -4.03 -30.02
N SER A 51 9.36 -3.87 -28.69
CA SER A 51 9.85 -4.91 -27.79
C SER A 51 8.77 -5.93 -27.44
N TRP A 52 7.51 -5.50 -27.31
CA TRP A 52 6.47 -6.31 -26.66
C TRP A 52 5.22 -6.57 -27.53
N GLY A 53 5.07 -5.86 -28.65
CA GLY A 53 3.90 -5.95 -29.51
C GLY A 53 2.79 -4.94 -29.16
N PRO A 54 1.83 -4.73 -30.08
CA PRO A 54 0.82 -3.67 -29.96
C PRO A 54 -0.28 -3.95 -28.92
N GLY A 55 -0.58 -5.22 -28.62
CA GLY A 55 -1.60 -5.60 -27.64
C GLY A 55 -1.10 -5.60 -26.19
N ASP A 56 0.16 -5.96 -25.99
CA ASP A 56 0.76 -6.10 -24.66
C ASP A 56 1.02 -4.75 -24.00
N VAL A 57 1.49 -3.76 -24.75
CA VAL A 57 1.84 -2.44 -24.20
C VAL A 57 0.65 -1.74 -23.52
N PRO A 58 -0.56 -1.65 -24.13
CA PRO A 58 -1.73 -1.09 -23.45
C PRO A 58 -2.14 -1.89 -22.21
N ALA A 59 -2.11 -3.22 -22.26
CA ALA A 59 -2.48 -4.07 -21.14
C ALA A 59 -1.51 -3.93 -19.96
N ALA A 60 -0.21 -4.02 -20.23
CA ALA A 60 0.87 -3.81 -19.25
C ALA A 60 0.84 -2.40 -18.66
N GLY A 61 0.64 -1.38 -19.50
CA GLY A 61 0.52 0.01 -19.04
C GLY A 61 -0.66 0.24 -18.10
N ARG A 62 -1.82 -0.38 -18.39
CA ARG A 62 -2.96 -0.38 -17.44
C ARG A 62 -2.59 -1.09 -16.14
N ARG A 63 -1.91 -2.23 -16.22
CA ARG A 63 -1.54 -3.00 -15.03
C ARG A 63 -0.63 -2.21 -14.08
N LEU A 64 0.38 -1.53 -14.62
CA LEU A 64 1.29 -0.68 -13.84
C LEU A 64 0.60 0.53 -13.22
N ARG A 65 -0.28 1.23 -13.96
CA ARG A 65 -1.00 2.40 -13.43
C ARG A 65 -2.01 2.04 -12.34
N GLY A 66 -2.72 0.93 -12.51
CA GLY A 66 -3.69 0.45 -11.54
C GLY A 66 -3.08 -0.30 -10.36
N TRP A 67 -1.75 -0.49 -10.34
CA TRP A 67 -1.07 -1.40 -9.40
C TRP A 67 -1.44 -1.14 -7.94
N ALA A 68 -1.35 0.11 -7.51
CA ALA A 68 -1.64 0.47 -6.14
C ALA A 68 -3.11 0.26 -5.76
N GLN A 69 -4.03 0.89 -6.50
CA GLN A 69 -5.46 0.80 -6.22
C GLN A 69 -5.97 -0.64 -6.26
N ASP A 70 -5.46 -1.45 -7.18
CA ASP A 70 -5.86 -2.85 -7.29
C ASP A 70 -5.26 -3.71 -6.17
N THR A 71 -4.11 -3.34 -5.59
CA THR A 71 -3.49 -4.09 -4.48
C THR A 71 -4.42 -4.15 -3.28
N LEU A 72 -4.92 -3.00 -2.80
CA LEU A 72 -5.87 -2.97 -1.67
C LEU A 72 -7.13 -3.79 -1.98
N ARG A 73 -7.67 -3.64 -3.20
CA ARG A 73 -8.88 -4.32 -3.63
C ARG A 73 -8.73 -5.85 -3.65
N GLU A 74 -7.56 -6.35 -4.02
CA GLU A 74 -7.29 -7.79 -4.14
C GLU A 74 -6.84 -8.43 -2.83
N MET A 75 -6.23 -7.70 -1.90
CA MET A 75 -5.84 -8.26 -0.60
C MET A 75 -7.04 -8.82 0.17
N ARG A 76 -8.22 -8.17 0.08
CA ARG A 76 -9.49 -8.59 0.71
C ARG A 76 -9.29 -9.11 2.14
N LEU A 77 -8.68 -8.28 2.98
CA LEU A 77 -8.45 -8.58 4.38
C LEU A 77 -9.68 -8.20 5.20
N GLU A 78 -10.06 -9.06 6.14
CA GLU A 78 -11.08 -8.76 7.16
C GLU A 78 -10.48 -8.01 8.36
N VAL A 79 -9.16 -7.88 8.39
CA VAL A 79 -8.39 -7.17 9.40
C VAL A 79 -7.79 -5.89 8.82
N PRO A 80 -7.51 -4.87 9.65
CA PRO A 80 -6.79 -3.68 9.19
C PRO A 80 -5.48 -4.04 8.48
N ALA A 81 -5.28 -3.43 7.30
CA ALA A 81 -4.11 -3.64 6.47
C ALA A 81 -2.92 -2.86 7.03
N GLU A 82 -2.26 -3.46 8.02
CA GLU A 82 -1.11 -2.88 8.74
C GLU A 82 0.06 -3.86 8.69
N ILE A 83 1.17 -3.42 8.10
CA ILE A 83 2.37 -4.24 7.87
C ILE A 83 3.56 -3.65 8.62
N THR A 84 4.50 -4.47 9.08
CA THR A 84 5.76 -3.94 9.64
C THR A 84 6.60 -3.31 8.54
N PHE A 85 7.38 -2.28 8.89
CA PHE A 85 8.24 -1.60 7.92
C PHE A 85 9.30 -2.54 7.32
N GLU A 86 9.81 -3.49 8.11
CA GLU A 86 10.78 -4.49 7.66
C GLU A 86 10.21 -5.40 6.56
N GLU A 87 9.04 -6.00 6.80
CA GLU A 87 8.41 -6.88 5.81
C GLU A 87 7.98 -6.11 4.57
N LEU A 88 7.49 -4.87 4.72
CA LEU A 88 7.19 -4.01 3.57
C LEU A 88 8.41 -3.81 2.67
N ARG A 89 9.56 -3.43 3.24
CA ARG A 89 10.79 -3.21 2.44
C ARG A 89 11.28 -4.50 1.76
N LYS A 90 11.18 -5.63 2.46
CA LYS A 90 11.56 -6.94 1.92
C LYS A 90 10.70 -7.32 0.72
N ILE A 91 9.39 -7.14 0.83
CA ILE A 91 8.45 -7.35 -0.28
C ILE A 91 8.75 -6.38 -1.42
N ALA A 92 8.96 -5.09 -1.12
CA ALA A 92 9.29 -4.09 -2.12
C ALA A 92 10.55 -4.42 -2.91
N ALA A 93 11.64 -4.77 -2.23
CA ALA A 93 12.88 -5.17 -2.88
C ALA A 93 12.67 -6.38 -3.82
N LYS A 94 11.89 -7.38 -3.39
CA LYS A 94 11.59 -8.57 -4.21
C LYS A 94 10.75 -8.23 -5.44
N ILE A 95 9.73 -7.40 -5.29
CA ILE A 95 8.87 -6.98 -6.41
C ILE A 95 9.63 -6.09 -7.39
N TYR A 96 10.40 -5.12 -6.91
CA TYR A 96 11.24 -4.29 -7.78
C TYR A 96 12.24 -5.15 -8.55
N GLY A 97 12.91 -6.11 -7.90
CA GLY A 97 13.84 -7.02 -8.60
C GLY A 97 13.17 -7.83 -9.70
N LYS A 98 11.94 -8.33 -9.48
CA LYS A 98 11.17 -9.03 -10.52
C LYS A 98 10.78 -8.12 -11.68
N LEU A 99 10.34 -6.90 -11.40
CA LEU A 99 9.98 -5.92 -12.42
C LEU A 99 11.21 -5.43 -13.20
N ASP A 100 12.32 -5.16 -12.51
CA ASP A 100 13.59 -4.78 -13.13
C ASP A 100 14.05 -5.85 -14.13
N ASN A 101 14.10 -7.12 -13.70
CA ASN A 101 14.43 -8.26 -14.56
C ASN A 101 13.49 -8.37 -15.77
N LEU A 102 12.18 -8.23 -15.56
CA LEU A 102 11.20 -8.29 -16.64
C LEU A 102 11.44 -7.21 -17.70
N PHE A 103 11.78 -5.99 -17.28
CA PHE A 103 11.99 -4.87 -18.21
C PHE A 103 13.41 -4.78 -18.78
N GLU A 104 14.38 -5.49 -18.22
CA GLU A 104 15.71 -5.69 -18.80
C GLU A 104 15.70 -6.71 -19.95
N VAL A 105 14.98 -7.82 -19.75
CA VAL A 105 14.88 -8.89 -20.75
C VAL A 105 13.90 -8.49 -21.85
N LYS A 106 14.42 -7.99 -22.97
CA LYS A 106 13.60 -7.64 -24.14
C LYS A 106 13.20 -8.92 -24.90
N MET A 107 11.96 -9.36 -24.78
CA MET A 107 11.42 -10.48 -25.56
C MET A 107 10.20 -10.07 -26.39
N TYR A 108 10.28 -10.21 -27.72
CA TYR A 108 9.11 -10.10 -28.59
C TYR A 108 8.32 -11.41 -28.55
N LYS A 109 7.45 -11.56 -27.55
CA LYS A 109 6.47 -12.64 -27.44
C LYS A 109 5.13 -12.08 -26.93
N PRO A 110 4.14 -11.89 -27.80
CA PRO A 110 2.82 -11.38 -27.41
C PRO A 110 2.18 -12.23 -26.30
N GLY A 111 1.49 -11.58 -25.37
CA GLY A 111 0.82 -12.18 -24.23
C GLY A 111 1.72 -12.46 -23.02
N VAL A 112 3.04 -12.57 -23.20
CA VAL A 112 3.96 -12.92 -22.11
C VAL A 112 4.10 -11.78 -21.11
N LEU A 113 4.18 -10.53 -21.56
CA LEU A 113 4.39 -9.39 -20.67
C LEU A 113 3.19 -9.15 -19.72
N PRO A 114 1.95 -9.03 -20.21
CA PRO A 114 0.79 -8.84 -19.33
C PRO A 114 0.61 -10.00 -18.35
N GLU A 115 0.86 -11.23 -18.80
CA GLU A 115 0.76 -12.43 -17.96
C GLU A 115 1.82 -12.44 -16.86
N THR A 116 3.07 -12.10 -17.19
CA THR A 116 4.16 -12.02 -16.20
C THR A 116 3.89 -10.91 -15.19
N LEU A 117 3.42 -9.73 -15.62
CA LEU A 117 3.04 -8.65 -14.70
C LEU A 117 1.90 -9.07 -13.78
N ARG A 118 0.90 -9.80 -14.30
CA ARG A 118 -0.20 -10.34 -13.49
C ARG A 118 0.33 -11.32 -12.43
N SER A 119 1.25 -12.21 -12.80
CA SER A 119 1.87 -13.16 -11.87
C SER A 119 2.66 -12.44 -10.76
N ILE A 120 3.51 -11.47 -11.11
CA ILE A 120 4.27 -10.66 -10.13
C ILE A 120 3.31 -9.93 -9.17
N PHE A 121 2.24 -9.36 -9.71
CA PHE A 121 1.23 -8.66 -8.94
C PHE A 121 0.51 -9.58 -7.94
N GLN A 122 0.06 -10.76 -8.39
CA GLN A 122 -0.57 -11.76 -7.52
C GLN A 122 0.37 -12.24 -6.42
N GLU A 123 1.66 -12.43 -6.75
CA GLU A 123 2.68 -12.79 -5.77
C GLU A 123 2.86 -11.69 -4.71
N GLN A 124 2.87 -10.42 -5.12
CA GLN A 124 2.88 -9.29 -4.18
C GLN A 124 1.67 -9.32 -3.24
N VAL A 125 0.46 -9.48 -3.78
CA VAL A 125 -0.77 -9.49 -2.99
C VAL A 125 -0.73 -10.62 -1.95
N SER A 126 -0.26 -11.81 -2.33
CA SER A 126 -0.08 -12.93 -1.39
C SER A 126 0.93 -12.57 -0.31
N MET A 127 2.12 -12.08 -0.67
CA MET A 127 3.16 -11.75 0.31
C MET A 127 2.71 -10.69 1.30
N LEU A 128 2.02 -9.65 0.83
CA LEU A 128 1.47 -8.60 1.71
C LEU A 128 0.43 -9.19 2.67
N ARG A 129 -0.51 -9.98 2.15
CA ARG A 129 -1.55 -10.63 2.97
C ARG A 129 -0.93 -11.53 4.03
N ASP A 130 0.03 -12.37 3.64
CA ASP A 130 0.68 -13.33 4.54
C ASP A 130 1.46 -12.59 5.63
N SER A 131 2.25 -11.56 5.28
CA SER A 131 3.01 -10.77 6.27
C SER A 131 2.12 -10.01 7.25
N ILE A 132 0.98 -9.47 6.80
CA ILE A 132 0.01 -8.78 7.67
C ILE A 132 -0.60 -9.76 8.67
N ILE A 133 -1.06 -10.93 8.18
CA ILE A 133 -1.66 -11.97 9.02
C ILE A 133 -0.62 -12.53 9.99
N GLU A 134 0.59 -12.82 9.53
CA GLU A 134 1.66 -13.36 10.36
C GLU A 134 2.06 -12.39 11.47
N SER A 135 2.12 -11.08 11.18
CA SER A 135 2.41 -10.07 12.20
C SER A 135 1.35 -10.06 13.31
N ARG A 136 0.07 -10.18 12.96
CA ARG A 136 -1.03 -10.28 13.92
C ARG A 136 -0.98 -11.57 14.72
N VAL A 137 -0.79 -12.71 14.06
CA VAL A 137 -0.67 -14.02 14.73
C VAL A 137 0.53 -14.06 15.67
N LYS A 138 1.67 -13.48 15.26
CA LYS A 138 2.85 -13.35 16.12
C LYS A 138 2.56 -12.45 17.31
N CYS A 139 1.83 -11.36 17.09
CA CYS A 139 1.32 -10.54 18.16
C CYS A 139 0.39 -11.37 19.06
N GLU A 140 -0.45 -12.27 18.61
CA GLU A 140 -1.34 -13.03 19.51
C GLU A 140 -0.64 -14.18 20.30
N ARG A 141 0.63 -14.45 20.01
CA ARG A 141 1.40 -15.57 20.61
C ARG A 141 2.11 -15.25 21.93
N HIS A 142 1.96 -14.06 22.50
CA HIS A 142 2.37 -13.77 23.88
C HIS A 142 1.19 -13.94 24.86
N CYS A 143 1.41 -13.66 26.13
CA CYS A 143 0.35 -13.59 27.15
C CYS A 143 0.02 -12.13 27.48
N GLY A 144 -1.26 -11.74 27.39
CA GLY A 144 -1.72 -10.41 27.79
C GLY A 144 -1.78 -9.41 26.64
N ILE A 145 -1.66 -8.11 26.90
CA ILE A 145 -1.68 -7.08 25.85
C ILE A 145 -0.28 -6.88 25.31
N ASN A 146 -0.16 -6.82 23.98
CA ASN A 146 1.06 -6.40 23.31
C ASN A 146 0.71 -5.53 22.11
N TRP A 147 1.73 -4.95 21.52
CA TRP A 147 1.63 -4.12 20.34
C TRP A 147 2.88 -4.28 19.50
N TYR A 148 2.80 -3.87 18.24
CA TYR A 148 3.94 -3.82 17.35
C TYR A 148 3.88 -2.56 16.50
N GLU A 149 5.04 -2.12 16.01
CA GLU A 149 5.11 -0.99 15.10
C GLU A 149 4.77 -1.45 13.68
N ALA A 150 3.83 -0.75 13.06
CA ALA A 150 3.38 -1.04 11.71
C ALA A 150 3.15 0.25 10.92
N ILE A 151 2.95 0.11 9.62
CA ILE A 151 2.50 1.18 8.74
C ILE A 151 1.13 0.80 8.18
N SER A 152 0.20 1.75 8.22
CA SER A 152 -1.11 1.59 7.60
C SER A 152 -0.95 1.59 6.09
N CYS A 153 -1.42 0.55 5.43
CA CYS A 153 -1.35 0.47 3.97
C CYS A 153 -2.20 1.54 3.27
N GLU A 154 -3.24 2.05 3.93
CA GLU A 154 -4.17 3.04 3.36
C GLU A 154 -3.65 4.48 3.48
N THR A 155 -2.96 4.79 4.58
CA THR A 155 -2.53 6.16 4.91
C THR A 155 -1.02 6.36 4.89
N CYS A 156 -0.24 5.28 4.89
CA CYS A 156 1.20 5.27 5.08
C CYS A 156 1.69 5.92 6.37
N ASN A 157 0.80 6.10 7.35
CA ASN A 157 1.16 6.56 8.68
C ASN A 157 1.70 5.41 9.53
N LEU A 158 2.62 5.73 10.43
CA LEU A 158 3.02 4.81 11.49
C LEU A 158 1.83 4.53 12.42
N THR A 159 1.66 3.27 12.75
CA THR A 159 0.57 2.73 13.57
C THR A 159 1.14 1.83 14.66
N LYS A 160 0.35 1.62 15.72
CA LYS A 160 0.69 0.71 16.83
C LYS A 160 -0.48 -0.23 17.10
N PRO A 161 -0.78 -1.16 16.18
CA PRO A 161 -1.79 -2.18 16.41
C PRO A 161 -1.52 -2.92 17.72
N SER A 162 -2.56 -2.99 18.54
CA SER A 162 -2.54 -3.74 19.80
C SER A 162 -3.26 -5.08 19.61
N CYS A 163 -2.83 -6.10 20.33
CA CYS A 163 -3.41 -7.43 20.33
C CYS A 163 -3.47 -7.98 21.75
N PHE A 164 -4.39 -8.92 21.98
CA PHE A 164 -4.43 -9.69 23.21
C PHE A 164 -3.98 -11.13 22.90
N GLY A 165 -2.88 -11.53 23.51
CA GLY A 165 -2.31 -12.85 23.34
C GLY A 165 -2.80 -13.82 24.40
N TYR A 166 -3.04 -15.05 23.98
CA TYR A 166 -3.67 -16.10 24.80
C TYR A 166 -2.68 -17.17 25.27
N ASN A 167 -1.40 -17.02 24.95
CA ASN A 167 -0.38 -18.02 25.20
C ASN A 167 0.27 -17.82 26.58
N CYS A 168 -0.52 -17.97 27.65
CA CYS A 168 -0.06 -17.84 29.03
C CYS A 168 0.37 -19.19 29.60
N GLU A 169 1.49 -19.24 30.33
CA GLU A 169 2.07 -20.48 30.87
C GLU A 169 1.43 -20.92 32.19
N SER A 170 0.72 -20.00 32.87
CA SER A 170 0.08 -20.30 34.15
C SER A 170 -1.23 -19.54 34.36
N SER A 171 -2.09 -20.08 35.24
CA SER A 171 -3.33 -19.40 35.65
C SER A 171 -3.09 -18.02 36.27
N LYS A 172 -1.96 -17.84 36.96
CA LYS A 172 -1.59 -16.55 37.58
C LYS A 172 -1.26 -15.50 36.50
N GLU A 173 -0.55 -15.92 35.46
CA GLU A 173 -0.23 -15.07 34.32
C GLU A 173 -1.49 -14.71 33.53
N TRP A 174 -2.38 -15.68 33.30
CA TRP A 174 -3.68 -15.47 32.67
C TRP A 174 -4.57 -14.47 33.45
N GLU A 175 -4.63 -14.59 34.77
CA GLU A 175 -5.36 -13.64 35.62
C GLU A 175 -4.77 -12.22 35.52
N GLY A 176 -3.44 -12.11 35.49
CA GLY A 176 -2.75 -10.85 35.26
C GLY A 176 -3.10 -10.24 33.90
N ALA A 177 -3.05 -11.03 32.84
CA ALA A 177 -3.41 -10.64 31.48
C ALA A 177 -4.85 -10.09 31.41
N LEU A 178 -5.82 -10.78 32.03
CA LEU A 178 -7.22 -10.32 32.05
C LEU A 178 -7.39 -8.99 32.82
N LYS A 179 -6.68 -8.80 33.94
CA LYS A 179 -6.70 -7.53 34.68
C LYS A 179 -6.14 -6.39 33.84
N SER A 180 -5.04 -6.62 33.12
CA SER A 180 -4.47 -5.65 32.19
C SER A 180 -5.43 -5.32 31.05
N LEU A 181 -6.12 -6.31 30.48
CA LEU A 181 -7.15 -6.11 29.45
C LEU A 181 -8.28 -5.21 29.95
N TYR A 182 -8.79 -5.48 31.15
CA TYR A 182 -9.85 -4.66 31.74
C TYR A 182 -9.42 -3.20 31.94
N SER A 183 -8.20 -2.98 32.46
CA SER A 183 -7.63 -1.64 32.60
C SER A 183 -7.53 -0.91 31.26
N TYR A 184 -7.00 -1.59 30.24
CA TYR A 184 -6.84 -1.02 28.90
C TYR A 184 -8.17 -0.61 28.28
N ILE A 185 -9.20 -1.48 28.35
CA ILE A 185 -10.55 -1.15 27.84
C ILE A 185 -11.13 0.05 28.60
N THR A 186 -10.94 0.11 29.92
CA THR A 186 -11.43 1.22 30.74
C THR A 186 -10.75 2.54 30.37
N ASP A 187 -9.46 2.52 30.06
CA ASP A 187 -8.72 3.72 29.66
C ASP A 187 -9.09 4.18 28.25
N LEU A 188 -9.51 3.29 27.36
CA LEU A 188 -10.04 3.65 26.03
C LEU A 188 -11.42 4.32 26.08
N GLN A 189 -12.16 4.19 27.19
CA GLN A 189 -13.49 4.77 27.37
C GLN A 189 -13.49 6.16 28.01
N LYS A 190 -12.31 6.66 28.41
CA LYS A 190 -12.13 8.01 28.97
C LYS A 190 -11.78 9.00 27.87
#